data_AF-A0A950WYF3-F1
#
_entry.id   AF-A0A950WYF3-F1
#
_cell.length_a   1.000
_cell.length_b   1.000
_cell.length_c   1.000
_cell.angle_alpha   90.00
_cell.angle_beta   90.00
_cell.angle_gamma   90.00
#
_symmetry.space_group_name_H-M   'P 1'
#
loop_
_entity.id
_entity.type
_entity.pdbx_description
1 polymer ?
#
loop_
_entity_poly.entity_id
_entity_poly.type
_entity_poly.pdbx_seq_one_letter_code
_entity_poly.pdbx_strand_id
1 'polypeptide(L)'
;MTERDITLVETKLHAPRRRRGVVERGRLTTRTVGRDRPALTLVSAPAGFGKTTLLTDLFVGEEAKDQALAWLSLDAGDNDPRRFWSYVIAAIQTAAPEAGETASAMLRSDKSGLEPVVATLVNDLDVLPMNLVLVLDDYHVIDTAEIHETVAFLLEHVPPQVHLAMASRSDPPLPLARLRARGELLEIRAADLRFTIDEASAYFRDSMGLDLAEDDVRALESRTEGWIAALQLAALSLQGRDDIATFIANFTGDDRFVVDYLAEEVLERQPDDVRDFLLQTSILGRLTASLCDAVTGSTSSKAMLESLERANLFVVPL
;
A
#
# COMPACT_ATOMS: atom_id res chain seq x y z
N MET A 1 10.57 34.99 18.57
CA MET A 1 10.70 33.63 18.05
C MET A 1 9.36 33.31 17.42
N THR A 2 9.28 33.39 16.09
CA THR A 2 8.03 33.26 15.34
C THR A 2 7.62 31.79 15.34
N GLU A 3 6.44 31.49 15.90
CA GLU A 3 5.73 30.23 15.66
C GLU A 3 5.74 29.96 14.15
N ARG A 4 6.41 28.89 13.73
CA ARG A 4 6.24 28.39 12.37
C ARG A 4 5.02 27.50 12.40
N ASP A 5 3.85 28.06 12.12
CA ASP A 5 2.68 27.26 11.80
C ASP A 5 2.99 26.44 10.54
N ILE A 6 3.00 25.12 10.69
CA ILE A 6 3.13 24.21 9.57
C ILE A 6 1.79 24.23 8.85
N THR A 7 1.73 24.86 7.68
CA THR A 7 0.55 24.80 6.82
C THR A 7 0.39 23.38 6.29
N LEU A 8 -0.74 22.75 6.65
CA LEU A 8 -1.10 21.41 6.23
C LEU A 8 -1.99 21.47 4.98
N VAL A 9 -1.83 20.49 4.09
CA VAL A 9 -2.67 20.32 2.91
C VAL A 9 -3.85 19.42 3.27
N GLU A 10 -5.04 20.00 3.41
CA GLU A 10 -6.25 19.29 3.87
C GLU A 10 -6.64 18.12 2.97
N THR A 11 -6.36 18.18 1.66
CA THR A 11 -6.70 17.08 0.74
C THR A 11 -5.97 15.78 1.05
N LYS A 12 -4.88 15.81 1.82
CA LYS A 12 -4.17 14.62 2.30
C LYS A 12 -4.90 13.92 3.46
N LEU A 13 -5.78 14.65 4.15
CA LEU A 13 -6.52 14.17 5.32
C LEU A 13 -7.83 13.47 4.96
N HIS A 14 -8.16 13.41 3.67
CA HIS A 14 -9.41 12.86 3.18
C HIS A 14 -9.17 11.55 2.45
N ALA A 15 -9.96 10.54 2.82
CA ALA A 15 -9.97 9.28 2.10
C ALA A 15 -10.34 9.51 0.62
N PRO A 16 -9.65 8.85 -0.32
CA PRO A 16 -10.01 8.90 -1.73
C PRO A 16 -11.47 8.49 -1.95
N ARG A 17 -12.12 9.13 -2.93
CA ARG A 17 -13.48 8.75 -3.30
C ARG A 17 -13.49 7.31 -3.82
N ARG A 18 -14.37 6.48 -3.26
CA ARG A 18 -14.65 5.14 -3.79
C ARG A 18 -15.05 5.27 -5.27
N ARG A 19 -14.25 4.67 -6.15
CA ARG A 19 -14.54 4.69 -7.60
C ARG A 19 -15.82 3.90 -7.85
N ARG A 20 -16.56 4.29 -8.89
CA ARG A 20 -17.67 3.45 -9.39
C ARG A 20 -17.08 2.24 -10.11
N GLY A 21 -17.73 1.08 -9.98
CA GLY A 21 -17.26 -0.17 -10.56
C GLY A 21 -16.03 -0.75 -9.88
N VAL A 22 -15.83 -0.50 -8.57
CA VAL A 22 -14.85 -1.30 -7.80
C VAL A 22 -15.38 -2.73 -7.73
N VAL A 23 -14.56 -3.69 -8.14
CA VAL A 23 -14.88 -5.11 -8.01
C VAL A 23 -14.87 -5.49 -6.54
N GLU A 24 -15.96 -6.11 -6.07
CA GLU A 24 -16.07 -6.56 -4.69
C GLU A 24 -15.11 -7.73 -4.43
N ARG A 25 -14.31 -7.61 -3.37
CA ARG A 25 -13.27 -8.59 -3.02
C ARG A 25 -13.58 -9.25 -1.68
N GLY A 26 -14.72 -9.95 -1.60
CA GLY A 26 -15.27 -10.51 -0.37
C GLY A 26 -14.27 -11.32 0.49
N ARG A 27 -13.33 -12.02 -0.16
CA ARG A 27 -12.27 -12.79 0.51
C ARG A 27 -11.24 -11.94 1.27
N LEU A 28 -11.10 -10.66 0.93
CA LEU A 28 -10.18 -9.71 1.58
C LEU A 28 -10.93 -8.90 2.66
N THR A 29 -12.16 -8.49 2.37
CA THR A 29 -12.98 -7.73 3.31
C THR A 29 -13.31 -8.56 4.55
N THR A 30 -13.71 -9.82 4.39
CA THR A 30 -14.01 -10.73 5.50
C THR A 30 -12.86 -10.96 6.49
N ARG A 31 -11.60 -10.76 6.09
CA ARG A 31 -10.43 -10.88 6.99
C ARG A 31 -10.29 -9.71 7.97
N THR A 32 -10.98 -8.60 7.72
CA THR A 32 -10.83 -7.32 8.45
C THR A 32 -12.05 -6.95 9.29
N VAL A 33 -13.15 -7.70 9.17
CA VAL A 33 -14.40 -7.47 9.89
C VAL A 33 -14.39 -8.26 11.20
N GLY A 34 -14.63 -7.57 12.33
CA GLY A 34 -14.69 -8.19 13.65
C GLY A 34 -14.42 -7.21 14.79
N ARG A 35 -14.73 -7.62 16.04
CA ARG A 35 -14.40 -6.86 17.26
C ARG A 35 -12.95 -7.02 17.71
N ASP A 36 -12.33 -8.16 17.40
CA ASP A 36 -10.93 -8.46 17.73
C ASP A 36 -10.01 -8.08 16.56
N ARG A 37 -9.90 -6.78 16.27
CA ARG A 37 -9.00 -6.31 15.22
C ARG A 37 -7.55 -6.31 15.72
N PRO A 38 -6.59 -6.69 14.87
CA PRO A 38 -5.18 -6.57 15.20
C PRO A 38 -4.80 -5.08 15.38
N ALA A 39 -3.69 -4.81 16.05
CA ALA A 39 -3.15 -3.46 16.16
C ALA A 39 -2.86 -2.84 14.79
N LEU A 40 -2.35 -3.65 13.85
CA LEU A 40 -1.96 -3.24 12.51
C LEU A 40 -2.58 -4.11 11.42
N THR A 41 -3.25 -3.49 10.45
CA THR A 41 -3.48 -4.05 9.11
C THR A 41 -2.45 -3.49 8.14
N LEU A 42 -1.58 -4.33 7.59
CA LEU A 42 -0.58 -3.95 6.60
C LEU A 42 -0.95 -4.47 5.22
N VAL A 43 -1.18 -3.56 4.28
CA VAL A 43 -1.33 -3.85 2.85
C VAL A 43 0.01 -3.55 2.16
N SER A 44 0.82 -4.58 1.92
CA SER A 44 2.17 -4.47 1.37
C SER A 44 2.26 -5.16 0.01
N ALA A 45 2.39 -4.37 -1.05
CA ALA A 45 2.42 -4.85 -2.43
C ALA A 45 2.97 -3.78 -3.39
N PRO A 46 3.48 -4.16 -4.58
CA PRO A 46 4.02 -3.22 -5.54
C PRO A 46 3.00 -2.16 -6.00
N ALA A 47 3.48 -1.19 -6.79
CA ALA A 47 2.62 -0.21 -7.45
C ALA A 47 1.52 -0.89 -8.29
N GLY A 48 0.35 -0.27 -8.36
CA GLY A 48 -0.71 -0.77 -9.25
C GLY A 48 -1.45 -2.03 -8.78
N PHE A 49 -1.20 -2.54 -7.57
CA PHE A 49 -1.98 -3.68 -7.00
C PHE A 49 -3.30 -3.27 -6.32
N GLY A 50 -3.66 -1.99 -6.34
CA GLY A 50 -4.93 -1.50 -5.79
C GLY A 50 -4.96 -1.39 -4.26
N LYS A 51 -3.81 -1.16 -3.60
CA LYS A 51 -3.71 -1.02 -2.13
C LYS A 51 -4.64 0.05 -1.56
N THR A 52 -4.54 1.28 -2.06
CA THR A 52 -5.41 2.41 -1.68
C THR A 52 -6.88 2.11 -1.95
N THR A 53 -7.19 1.45 -3.07
CA THR A 53 -8.56 1.03 -3.41
C THR A 53 -9.09 0.05 -2.38
N LEU A 54 -8.28 -0.94 -1.97
CA LEU A 54 -8.66 -1.89 -0.93
C LEU A 54 -8.89 -1.18 0.41
N LEU A 55 -7.97 -0.33 0.87
CA LEU A 55 -8.16 0.41 2.13
C LEU A 55 -9.43 1.27 2.12
N THR A 56 -9.71 1.92 0.99
CA THR A 56 -10.95 2.69 0.80
C THR A 56 -12.17 1.77 0.91
N ASP A 57 -12.14 0.60 0.26
CA ASP A 57 -13.23 -0.36 0.29
C ASP A 57 -13.49 -0.92 1.71
N LEU A 58 -12.41 -1.18 2.45
CA LEU A 58 -12.44 -1.71 3.81
C LEU A 58 -13.00 -0.71 4.83
N PHE A 59 -12.63 0.57 4.74
CA PHE A 59 -12.80 1.51 5.84
C PHE A 59 -13.71 2.72 5.53
N VAL A 60 -14.08 2.95 4.27
CA VAL A 60 -14.96 4.08 3.86
C VAL A 60 -16.39 3.62 3.56
N GLY A 61 -16.62 2.31 3.40
CA GLY A 61 -17.91 1.74 3.01
C GLY A 61 -19.02 1.84 4.08
N GLU A 62 -20.24 1.51 3.66
CA GLU A 62 -21.45 1.50 4.52
C GLU A 62 -21.32 0.56 5.74
N GLU A 63 -20.45 -0.45 5.67
CA GLU A 63 -20.20 -1.40 6.76
C GLU A 63 -19.27 -0.83 7.86
N ALA A 64 -18.63 0.33 7.62
CA ALA A 64 -17.74 1.00 8.57
C ALA A 64 -18.45 2.07 9.43
N LYS A 65 -19.80 2.13 9.42
CA LYS A 65 -20.60 3.19 10.07
C LYS A 65 -20.37 3.37 11.57
N ASP A 66 -19.86 2.35 12.26
CA ASP A 66 -19.61 2.37 13.71
C ASP A 66 -18.17 2.77 14.08
N GLN A 67 -17.39 3.30 13.13
CA GLN A 67 -15.99 3.65 13.33
C GLN A 67 -15.67 5.05 12.80
N ALA A 68 -14.93 5.80 13.60
CA ALA A 68 -14.31 7.04 13.17
C ALA A 68 -13.13 6.71 12.24
N LEU A 69 -12.98 7.47 11.15
CA LEU A 69 -11.92 7.27 10.17
C LEU A 69 -11.03 8.51 10.11
N ALA A 70 -9.75 8.32 10.43
CA ALA A 70 -8.69 9.30 10.21
C ALA A 70 -7.85 8.82 9.02
N TRP A 71 -7.76 9.60 7.95
CA TRP A 71 -6.99 9.24 6.77
C TRP A 71 -5.79 10.17 6.61
N LEU A 72 -4.63 9.63 6.27
CA LEU A 72 -3.46 10.40 5.88
C LEU A 72 -2.80 9.77 4.64
N SER A 73 -2.86 10.49 3.52
CA SER A 73 -2.06 10.17 2.34
C SER A 73 -0.68 10.80 2.47
N LEU A 74 0.38 10.00 2.49
CA LEU A 74 1.75 10.46 2.67
C LEU A 74 2.40 10.82 1.34
N ASP A 75 3.31 11.80 1.37
CA ASP A 75 4.20 12.13 0.26
C ASP A 75 5.65 12.34 0.75
N ALA A 76 6.59 12.45 -0.18
CA ALA A 76 8.01 12.59 0.15
C ALA A 76 8.32 13.84 1.01
N GLY A 77 7.44 14.84 1.01
CA GLY A 77 7.56 16.05 1.83
C GLY A 77 7.24 15.82 3.30
N ASP A 78 6.75 14.66 3.70
CA ASP A 78 6.43 14.31 5.09
C ASP A 78 7.58 13.63 5.83
N ASN A 79 8.78 13.58 5.25
CA ASN A 79 9.97 13.06 5.92
C ASN A 79 10.53 13.96 7.02
N ASP A 80 9.96 15.16 7.21
CA ASP A 80 10.19 15.96 8.42
C ASP A 80 9.34 15.38 9.58
N PRO A 81 9.96 14.89 10.67
CA PRO A 81 9.23 14.18 11.72
C PRO A 81 8.15 15.01 12.43
N ARG A 82 8.37 16.33 12.61
CA ARG A 82 7.38 17.21 13.24
C ARG A 82 6.18 17.44 12.32
N ARG A 83 6.43 17.61 11.02
CA ARG A 83 5.39 17.69 9.98
C ARG A 83 4.60 16.40 9.88
N PHE A 84 5.26 15.25 9.87
CA PHE A 84 4.61 13.94 9.88
C PHE A 84 3.60 13.83 11.04
N TRP A 85 4.06 14.06 12.28
CA TRP A 85 3.19 13.95 13.45
C TRP A 85 2.12 15.04 13.50
N SER A 86 2.37 16.21 12.92
CA SER A 86 1.36 17.26 12.76
C SER A 86 0.25 16.81 11.80
N TYR A 87 0.59 16.14 10.68
CA TYR A 87 -0.39 15.53 9.79
C TYR A 87 -1.14 14.36 10.44
N VAL A 88 -0.46 13.50 11.20
CA VAL A 88 -1.12 12.40 11.92
C VAL A 88 -2.15 12.93 12.90
N ILE A 89 -1.78 13.92 13.73
CA ILE A 89 -2.72 14.54 14.68
C ILE A 89 -3.87 15.22 13.93
N ALA A 90 -3.57 15.98 12.87
CA ALA A 90 -4.62 16.63 12.08
C ALA A 90 -5.58 15.61 11.43
N ALA A 91 -5.08 14.48 10.94
CA ALA A 91 -5.90 13.38 10.42
C ALA A 91 -6.84 12.84 11.50
N ILE A 92 -6.31 12.57 12.71
CA ILE A 92 -7.11 12.12 13.87
C ILE A 92 -8.21 13.16 14.20
N GLN A 93 -7.86 14.45 14.19
CA GLN A 93 -8.77 15.54 14.49
C GLN A 93 -9.91 15.69 13.48
N THR A 94 -9.76 15.19 12.24
CA THR A 94 -10.90 15.15 11.29
C THR A 94 -12.04 14.26 11.77
N ALA A 95 -11.75 13.27 12.61
CA ALA A 95 -12.70 12.28 13.11
C ALA A 95 -13.01 12.48 14.61
N ALA A 96 -12.04 12.99 15.38
CA ALA A 96 -12.14 13.30 16.80
C ALA A 96 -11.52 14.68 17.09
N PRO A 97 -12.28 15.78 16.94
CA PRO A 97 -11.73 17.15 16.93
C PRO A 97 -10.89 17.55 18.14
N GLU A 98 -11.22 17.03 19.32
CA GLU A 98 -10.53 17.36 20.59
C GLU A 98 -9.30 16.45 20.86
N ALA A 99 -9.09 15.39 20.07
CA ALA A 99 -7.98 14.48 20.32
C ALA A 99 -6.64 15.09 19.90
N GLY A 100 -5.59 14.89 20.72
CA GLY A 100 -4.22 15.29 20.37
C GLY A 100 -3.93 16.79 20.49
N GLU A 101 -4.81 17.60 21.10
CA GLU A 101 -4.57 19.05 21.30
C GLU A 101 -3.28 19.32 22.07
N THR A 102 -3.05 18.58 23.16
CA THR A 102 -1.84 18.70 23.98
C THR A 102 -0.61 18.28 23.20
N ALA A 103 -0.66 17.15 22.50
CA ALA A 103 0.42 16.67 21.64
C ALA A 103 0.75 17.69 20.52
N SER A 104 -0.27 18.30 19.91
CA SER A 104 -0.14 19.35 18.89
C SER A 104 0.56 20.59 19.44
N ALA A 105 0.21 21.03 20.65
CA ALA A 105 0.88 22.15 21.32
C ALA A 105 2.36 21.82 21.66
N MET A 106 2.63 20.59 22.11
CA MET A 106 4.00 20.13 22.36
C MET A 106 4.85 20.13 21.08
N LEU A 107 4.30 19.70 19.94
CA LEU A 107 4.97 19.76 18.64
C LEU A 107 5.33 21.19 18.22
N ARG A 108 4.41 22.14 18.39
CA ARG A 108 4.65 23.56 18.05
C ARG A 108 5.71 24.21 18.94
N SER A 109 5.81 23.77 20.20
CA SER A 109 6.73 24.38 21.17
C SER A 109 8.22 24.15 20.89
N ASP A 110 8.55 23.15 20.05
CA ASP A 110 9.92 22.69 19.71
C ASP A 110 10.83 22.36 20.92
N LYS A 111 10.25 22.21 22.12
CA LYS A 111 11.01 21.97 23.36
C LYS A 111 11.06 20.51 23.79
N SER A 112 10.19 19.69 23.22
CA SER A 112 10.08 18.26 23.54
C SER A 112 10.59 17.44 22.35
N GLY A 113 11.23 16.30 22.67
CA GLY A 113 11.43 15.24 21.68
C GLY A 113 10.09 14.65 21.22
N LEU A 114 10.10 13.86 20.16
CA LEU A 114 8.87 13.32 19.58
C LEU A 114 8.25 12.21 20.43
N GLU A 115 9.04 11.38 21.11
CA GLU A 115 8.50 10.30 21.94
C GLU A 115 7.51 10.80 23.02
N PRO A 116 7.81 11.85 23.83
CA PRO A 116 6.82 12.46 24.74
C PRO A 116 5.56 12.99 24.06
N VAL A 117 5.67 13.50 22.82
CA VAL A 117 4.53 13.93 22.02
C VAL A 117 3.64 12.73 21.70
N VAL A 118 4.23 11.65 21.19
CA VAL A 118 3.50 10.44 20.79
C VAL A 118 2.90 9.75 22.01
N ALA A 119 3.61 9.72 23.14
CA ALA A 119 3.08 9.21 24.40
C ALA A 119 1.86 10.01 24.89
N THR A 120 1.90 11.34 24.74
CA THR A 120 0.75 12.20 25.04
C THR A 120 -0.42 11.90 24.11
N LEU A 121 -0.15 11.75 22.80
CA LEU A 121 -1.17 11.38 21.83
C LEU A 121 -1.80 10.01 22.15
N VAL A 122 -1.00 9.02 22.54
CA VAL A 122 -1.50 7.69 22.96
C VAL A 122 -2.47 7.81 24.13
N ASN A 123 -2.16 8.64 25.13
CA ASN A 123 -3.07 8.86 26.27
C ASN A 123 -4.38 9.54 25.85
N ASP A 124 -4.31 10.50 24.92
CA ASP A 124 -5.50 11.17 24.38
C ASP A 124 -6.37 10.18 23.58
N LEU A 125 -5.73 9.24 22.87
CA LEU A 125 -6.42 8.18 22.13
C LEU A 125 -7.08 7.14 23.06
N ASP A 126 -6.48 6.87 24.23
CA ASP A 126 -6.97 5.87 25.20
C ASP A 126 -8.33 6.26 25.83
N VAL A 127 -8.64 7.55 25.87
CA VAL A 127 -9.89 8.07 26.42
C VAL A 127 -10.99 8.28 25.36
N LEU A 128 -10.74 7.94 24.10
CA LEU A 128 -11.74 8.08 23.05
C LEU A 128 -12.96 7.18 23.29
N PRO A 129 -14.20 7.71 23.21
CA PRO A 129 -15.42 6.94 23.44
C PRO A 129 -15.83 6.06 22.25
N MET A 130 -15.07 6.08 21.15
CA MET A 130 -15.39 5.42 19.89
C MET A 130 -14.18 4.69 19.32
N ASN A 131 -14.45 3.74 18.43
CA ASN A 131 -13.39 3.09 17.65
C ASN A 131 -12.86 4.05 16.58
N LEU A 132 -11.54 4.14 16.45
CA LEU A 132 -10.85 4.97 15.46
C LEU A 132 -9.96 4.11 14.57
N VAL A 133 -10.09 4.25 13.25
CA VAL A 133 -9.13 3.70 12.29
C VAL A 133 -8.24 4.84 11.79
N LEU A 134 -6.94 4.74 12.04
CA LEU A 134 -5.94 5.62 11.44
C LEU A 134 -5.34 4.94 10.21
N VAL A 135 -5.61 5.50 9.04
CA VAL A 135 -5.05 5.04 7.77
C VAL A 135 -3.82 5.85 7.40
N LEU A 136 -2.69 5.18 7.18
CA LEU A 136 -1.47 5.73 6.62
C LEU A 136 -1.27 5.15 5.21
N ASP A 137 -1.68 5.91 4.19
CA ASP A 137 -1.53 5.52 2.79
C ASP A 137 -0.18 5.99 2.23
N ASP A 138 0.38 5.19 1.33
CA ASP A 138 1.68 5.40 0.71
C ASP A 138 2.89 5.49 1.67
N TYR A 139 2.90 4.74 2.78
CA TYR A 139 3.96 4.80 3.81
C TYR A 139 5.39 4.55 3.31
N HIS A 140 5.57 3.82 2.22
CA HIS A 140 6.87 3.62 1.56
C HIS A 140 7.62 4.92 1.17
N VAL A 141 6.93 6.07 1.09
CA VAL A 141 7.58 7.36 0.81
C VAL A 141 8.33 7.93 2.03
N ILE A 142 8.12 7.32 3.21
CA ILE A 142 8.79 7.71 4.45
C ILE A 142 10.08 6.90 4.60
N ASP A 143 11.21 7.59 4.72
CA ASP A 143 12.55 7.03 4.89
C ASP A 143 13.24 7.47 6.19
N THR A 144 12.70 8.49 6.88
CA THR A 144 13.27 9.00 8.13
C THR A 144 13.12 8.01 9.28
N ALA A 145 14.25 7.50 9.78
CA ALA A 145 14.32 6.53 10.88
C ALA A 145 13.55 6.96 12.14
N GLU A 146 13.64 8.23 12.55
CA GLU A 146 12.92 8.76 13.72
C GLU A 146 11.40 8.64 13.59
N ILE A 147 10.85 8.75 12.36
CA ILE A 147 9.42 8.53 12.11
C ILE A 147 9.07 7.06 12.32
N HIS A 148 9.89 6.13 11.82
CA HIS A 148 9.65 4.71 11.99
C HIS A 148 9.73 4.27 13.46
N GLU A 149 10.70 4.79 14.22
CA GLU A 149 10.85 4.54 15.65
C GLU A 149 9.62 5.02 16.44
N THR A 150 9.15 6.24 16.15
CA THR A 150 7.98 6.82 16.83
C THR A 150 6.66 6.16 16.42
N VAL A 151 6.52 5.71 15.17
CA VAL A 151 5.38 4.90 14.71
C VAL A 151 5.39 3.51 15.37
N ALA A 152 6.57 2.90 15.52
CA ALA A 152 6.71 1.65 16.26
C ALA A 152 6.33 1.82 17.74
N PHE A 153 6.70 2.93 18.36
CA PHE A 153 6.29 3.28 19.72
C PHE A 153 4.77 3.44 19.84
N LEU A 154 4.11 4.11 18.88
CA LEU A 154 2.65 4.19 18.82
C LEU A 154 2.01 2.80 18.74
N LEU A 155 2.50 1.93 17.84
CA LEU A 155 1.98 0.56 17.68
C LEU A 155 2.16 -0.31 18.93
N GLU A 156 3.21 -0.09 19.71
CA GLU A 156 3.44 -0.81 20.96
C GLU A 156 2.44 -0.44 22.06
N HIS A 157 1.90 0.78 22.02
CA HIS A 157 1.03 1.33 23.06
C HIS A 157 -0.36 1.71 22.53
N VAL A 158 -0.73 1.23 21.35
CA VAL A 158 -2.00 1.60 20.70
C VAL A 158 -3.19 1.11 21.56
N PRO A 159 -4.13 2.00 21.93
CA PRO A 159 -5.30 1.59 22.71
C PRO A 159 -6.19 0.59 21.94
N PRO A 160 -6.94 -0.29 22.63
CA PRO A 160 -7.79 -1.31 21.99
C PRO A 160 -8.85 -0.77 21.00
N GLN A 161 -9.32 0.46 21.19
CA GLN A 161 -10.28 1.13 20.31
C GLN A 161 -9.63 1.76 19.07
N VAL A 162 -8.30 1.83 19.02
CA VAL A 162 -7.56 2.40 17.89
C VAL A 162 -6.95 1.30 17.05
N HIS A 163 -7.17 1.38 15.74
CA HIS A 163 -6.63 0.46 14.75
C HIS A 163 -5.78 1.22 13.74
N LEU A 164 -4.55 0.76 13.48
CA LEU A 164 -3.74 1.28 12.38
C LEU A 164 -3.95 0.43 11.12
N ALA A 165 -4.20 1.11 10.00
CA ALA A 165 -4.16 0.51 8.67
C ALA A 165 -3.09 1.21 7.83
N MET A 166 -2.21 0.45 7.19
CA MET A 166 -1.08 0.98 6.45
C MET A 166 -1.00 0.38 5.06
N ALA A 167 -0.84 1.22 4.05
CA ALA A 167 -0.49 0.78 2.69
C ALA A 167 0.95 1.18 2.36
N SER A 168 1.71 0.23 1.84
CA SER A 168 3.11 0.44 1.47
C SER A 168 3.50 -0.38 0.24
N ARG A 169 4.49 0.11 -0.53
CA ARG A 169 5.07 -0.64 -1.65
C ARG A 169 5.99 -1.77 -1.20
N SER A 170 6.65 -1.60 -0.05
CA SER A 170 7.57 -2.54 0.58
C SER A 170 7.26 -2.67 2.06
N ASP A 171 7.87 -3.63 2.73
CA ASP A 171 7.70 -3.75 4.17
C ASP A 171 8.31 -2.55 4.89
N PRO A 172 7.51 -1.82 5.69
CA PRO A 172 8.04 -0.71 6.47
C PRO A 172 9.03 -1.26 7.52
N PRO A 173 10.05 -0.49 7.92
CA PRO A 173 11.04 -0.89 8.93
C PRO A 173 10.45 -0.83 10.35
N LEU A 174 9.37 -1.58 10.56
CA LEU A 174 8.63 -1.72 11.81
C LEU A 174 8.85 -3.13 12.39
N PRO A 175 8.58 -3.37 13.68
CA PRO A 175 8.75 -4.68 14.31
C PRO A 175 7.66 -5.69 13.90
N LEU A 176 7.47 -5.90 12.59
CA LEU A 176 6.39 -6.74 12.01
C LEU A 176 6.45 -8.18 12.53
N ALA A 177 7.65 -8.75 12.68
CA ALA A 177 7.81 -10.11 13.23
C ALA A 177 7.27 -10.23 14.66
N ARG A 178 7.42 -9.18 15.47
CA ARG A 178 6.92 -9.14 16.86
C ARG A 178 5.39 -9.06 16.87
N LEU A 179 4.82 -8.18 16.05
CA LEU A 179 3.35 -8.05 15.93
C LEU A 179 2.73 -9.35 15.41
N ARG A 180 3.36 -9.99 14.42
CA ARG A 180 2.95 -11.30 13.90
C ARG A 180 2.94 -12.37 14.99
N ALA A 181 3.99 -12.45 15.81
CA ALA A 181 4.07 -13.41 16.91
C ALA A 181 3.00 -13.20 17.99
N ARG A 182 2.48 -11.98 18.14
CA ARG A 182 1.42 -11.62 19.09
C ARG A 182 0.01 -11.75 18.51
N GLY A 183 -0.15 -12.02 17.22
CA GLY A 183 -1.45 -11.98 16.54
C GLY A 183 -1.97 -10.55 16.36
N GLU A 184 -1.11 -9.54 16.45
CA GLU A 184 -1.43 -8.10 16.35
C GLU A 184 -1.20 -7.55 14.93
N LEU A 185 -0.98 -8.43 13.95
CA LEU A 185 -0.72 -8.07 12.56
C LEU A 185 -1.61 -8.87 11.60
N LEU A 186 -2.41 -8.17 10.81
CA LEU A 186 -3.02 -8.72 9.60
C LEU A 186 -2.25 -8.24 8.37
N GLU A 187 -1.80 -9.18 7.54
CA GLU A 187 -1.01 -8.88 6.35
C GLU A 187 -1.81 -9.21 5.09
N ILE A 188 -1.86 -8.26 4.17
CA ILE A 188 -2.43 -8.44 2.84
C ILE A 188 -1.30 -8.19 1.85
N ARG A 189 -0.87 -9.25 1.18
CA ARG A 189 0.31 -9.23 0.31
C ARG A 189 -0.08 -9.16 -1.16
N ALA A 190 0.92 -8.95 -2.04
CA ALA A 190 0.71 -8.93 -3.49
C ALA A 190 -0.07 -10.15 -3.99
N ALA A 191 0.25 -11.35 -3.49
CA ALA A 191 -0.44 -12.59 -3.83
C ALA A 191 -1.93 -12.58 -3.44
N ASP A 192 -2.27 -12.01 -2.28
CA ASP A 192 -3.67 -11.81 -1.89
C ASP A 192 -4.36 -10.77 -2.79
N LEU A 193 -3.63 -9.73 -3.22
CA LEU A 193 -4.17 -8.65 -4.05
C LEU A 193 -4.31 -9.00 -5.53
N ARG A 194 -3.73 -10.08 -6.03
CA ARG A 194 -3.96 -10.56 -7.40
C ARG A 194 -5.45 -10.82 -7.62
N PHE A 195 -5.97 -10.37 -8.75
CA PHE A 195 -7.34 -10.66 -9.14
C PHE A 195 -7.43 -12.14 -9.49
N THR A 196 -8.42 -12.81 -8.92
CA THR A 196 -8.86 -14.12 -9.41
C THR A 196 -9.49 -13.99 -10.78
N ILE A 197 -9.68 -15.10 -11.49
CA ILE A 197 -10.38 -15.11 -12.78
C ILE A 197 -11.77 -14.48 -12.64
N ASP A 198 -12.52 -14.81 -11.59
CA ASP A 198 -13.86 -14.24 -11.35
C ASP A 198 -13.80 -12.72 -11.09
N GLU A 199 -12.83 -12.26 -10.29
CA GLU A 199 -12.59 -10.84 -10.05
C GLU A 199 -12.18 -10.11 -11.36
N ALA A 200 -11.37 -10.73 -12.22
CA ALA A 200 -10.96 -10.19 -13.51
C ALA A 200 -12.13 -10.13 -14.50
N SER A 201 -12.95 -11.18 -14.59
CA SER A 201 -14.18 -11.19 -15.40
C SER A 201 -15.14 -10.10 -14.96
N ALA A 202 -15.36 -9.94 -13.65
CA ALA A 202 -16.18 -8.87 -13.10
C ALA A 202 -15.60 -7.49 -13.42
N TYR A 203 -14.27 -7.32 -13.34
CA TYR A 203 -13.62 -6.07 -13.71
C TYR A 203 -13.86 -5.67 -15.15
N PHE A 204 -13.61 -6.58 -16.10
CA PHE A 204 -13.79 -6.28 -17.52
C PHE A 204 -15.25 -5.93 -17.84
N ARG A 205 -16.19 -6.74 -17.35
CA ARG A 205 -17.62 -6.56 -17.63
C ARG A 205 -18.19 -5.32 -16.92
N ASP A 206 -18.00 -5.23 -15.61
CA ASP A 206 -18.74 -4.30 -14.75
C ASP A 206 -18.03 -2.94 -14.61
N SER A 207 -16.69 -2.92 -14.67
CA SER A 207 -15.89 -1.68 -14.57
C SER A 207 -15.51 -1.09 -15.92
N MET A 208 -15.15 -1.95 -16.89
CA MET A 208 -14.65 -1.51 -18.21
C MET A 208 -15.71 -1.61 -19.32
N GLY A 209 -16.84 -2.29 -19.09
CA GLY A 209 -17.89 -2.47 -20.09
C GLY A 209 -17.47 -3.38 -21.25
N LEU A 210 -16.52 -4.29 -21.03
CA LEU A 210 -15.99 -5.23 -22.00
C LEU A 210 -16.52 -6.64 -21.70
N ASP A 211 -17.33 -7.17 -22.60
CA ASP A 211 -17.84 -8.55 -22.52
C ASP A 211 -16.86 -9.50 -23.23
N LEU A 212 -15.84 -9.94 -22.49
CA LEU A 212 -14.80 -10.83 -23.00
C LEU A 212 -15.21 -12.29 -22.85
N ALA A 213 -14.82 -13.14 -23.80
CA ALA A 213 -14.96 -14.58 -23.65
C ALA A 213 -14.15 -15.09 -22.46
N GLU A 214 -14.57 -16.19 -21.83
CA GLU A 214 -13.89 -16.73 -20.65
C GLU A 214 -12.43 -17.10 -20.94
N ASP A 215 -12.15 -17.64 -22.13
CA ASP A 215 -10.78 -17.97 -22.57
C ASP A 215 -9.90 -16.74 -22.74
N ASP A 216 -10.48 -15.61 -23.19
CA ASP A 216 -9.80 -14.33 -23.32
C ASP A 216 -9.45 -13.74 -21.95
N VAL A 217 -10.38 -13.84 -20.98
CA VAL A 217 -10.11 -13.44 -19.59
C VAL A 217 -9.02 -14.30 -18.98
N ARG A 218 -9.06 -15.63 -19.15
CA ARG A 218 -8.01 -16.53 -18.66
C ARG A 218 -6.66 -16.22 -19.29
N ALA A 219 -6.62 -15.92 -20.59
CA ALA A 219 -5.38 -15.56 -21.27
C ALA A 219 -4.78 -14.25 -20.70
N LEU A 220 -5.61 -13.23 -20.46
CA LEU A 220 -5.18 -11.98 -19.86
C LEU A 220 -4.77 -12.15 -18.39
N GLU A 221 -5.55 -12.88 -17.59
CA GLU A 221 -5.22 -13.16 -16.19
C GLU A 221 -3.90 -13.93 -16.08
N SER A 222 -3.70 -14.97 -16.88
CA SER A 222 -2.45 -15.75 -16.87
C SER A 222 -1.22 -14.94 -17.28
N ARG A 223 -1.36 -13.97 -18.19
CA ARG A 223 -0.25 -13.12 -18.66
C ARG A 223 0.06 -11.96 -17.72
N THR A 224 -0.96 -11.46 -17.03
CA THR A 224 -0.83 -10.36 -16.07
C THR A 224 -0.65 -10.85 -14.63
N GLU A 225 -0.80 -12.16 -14.42
CA GLU A 225 -0.85 -12.80 -13.10
C GLU A 225 -1.85 -12.13 -12.15
N GLY A 226 -3.00 -11.70 -12.68
CA GLY A 226 -4.04 -11.01 -11.92
C GLY A 226 -3.65 -9.60 -11.45
N TRP A 227 -2.58 -9.01 -12.00
CA TRP A 227 -2.17 -7.64 -11.65
C TRP A 227 -3.14 -6.61 -12.24
N ILE A 228 -3.91 -5.95 -11.36
CA ILE A 228 -5.01 -5.07 -11.76
C ILE A 228 -4.55 -3.89 -12.65
N ALA A 229 -3.36 -3.32 -12.45
CA ALA A 229 -2.87 -2.29 -13.36
C ALA A 229 -2.62 -2.82 -14.77
N ALA A 230 -2.01 -4.00 -14.94
CA ALA A 230 -1.85 -4.59 -16.27
C ALA A 230 -3.19 -4.98 -16.90
N LEU A 231 -4.15 -5.51 -16.12
CA LEU A 231 -5.51 -5.76 -16.60
C LEU A 231 -6.20 -4.46 -17.04
N GLN A 232 -5.98 -3.35 -16.32
CA GLN A 232 -6.48 -2.04 -16.71
C GLN A 232 -5.85 -1.54 -18.01
N LEU A 233 -4.53 -1.67 -18.18
CA LEU A 233 -3.84 -1.27 -19.41
C LEU A 233 -4.30 -2.12 -20.60
N ALA A 234 -4.46 -3.44 -20.41
CA ALA A 234 -5.04 -4.32 -21.41
C ALA A 234 -6.47 -3.89 -21.80
N ALA A 235 -7.32 -3.58 -20.81
CA ALA A 235 -8.68 -3.09 -21.05
C ALA A 235 -8.69 -1.80 -21.87
N LEU A 236 -7.81 -0.83 -21.56
CA LEU A 236 -7.69 0.42 -22.30
C LEU A 236 -7.24 0.18 -23.74
N SER A 237 -6.31 -0.74 -23.98
CA SER A 237 -5.87 -1.10 -25.35
C SER A 237 -6.93 -1.84 -26.17
N LEU A 238 -7.88 -2.51 -25.51
CA LEU A 238 -9.00 -3.22 -26.14
C LEU A 238 -10.16 -2.30 -26.53
N GLN A 239 -10.27 -1.11 -25.94
CA GLN A 239 -11.37 -0.19 -26.24
C GLN A 239 -11.35 0.25 -27.71
N GLY A 240 -12.48 0.06 -28.39
CA GLY A 240 -12.66 0.49 -29.78
C GLY A 240 -12.03 -0.45 -30.82
N ARG A 241 -11.61 -1.66 -30.44
CA ARG A 241 -11.15 -2.70 -31.36
C ARG A 241 -12.24 -3.72 -31.65
N ASP A 242 -12.30 -4.17 -32.90
CA ASP A 242 -13.18 -5.26 -33.33
C ASP A 242 -12.51 -6.65 -33.21
N ASP A 243 -11.17 -6.71 -33.15
CA ASP A 243 -10.35 -7.94 -33.21
C ASP A 243 -9.75 -8.37 -31.85
N ILE A 244 -10.58 -8.36 -30.81
CA ILE A 244 -10.22 -8.61 -29.40
C ILE A 244 -9.36 -9.87 -29.20
N ALA A 245 -9.79 -11.02 -29.72
CA ALA A 245 -9.09 -12.30 -29.52
C ALA A 245 -7.68 -12.30 -30.13
N THR A 246 -7.51 -11.68 -31.31
CA THR A 246 -6.20 -11.55 -31.98
C THR A 246 -5.26 -10.66 -31.17
N PHE A 247 -5.78 -9.55 -30.62
CA PHE A 247 -5.01 -8.67 -29.77
C PHE A 247 -4.54 -9.38 -28.50
N ILE A 248 -5.43 -10.09 -27.81
CA ILE A 248 -5.09 -10.82 -26.59
C ILE A 248 -4.05 -11.91 -26.87
N ALA A 249 -4.17 -12.63 -27.99
CA ALA A 249 -3.16 -13.59 -28.42
C ALA A 249 -1.77 -12.94 -28.57
N ASN A 250 -1.71 -11.70 -29.06
CA ASN A 250 -0.48 -10.94 -29.29
C ASN A 250 -0.05 -10.05 -28.10
N PHE A 251 -0.79 -10.05 -26.99
CA PHE A 251 -0.46 -9.24 -25.80
C PHE A 251 0.72 -9.85 -25.03
N THR A 252 1.95 -9.68 -25.52
CA THR A 252 3.17 -10.34 -25.02
C THR A 252 4.09 -9.42 -24.22
N GLY A 253 3.58 -8.29 -23.72
CA GLY A 253 4.38 -7.30 -22.97
C GLY A 253 5.00 -6.20 -23.82
N ASP A 254 4.80 -6.20 -25.14
CA ASP A 254 5.28 -5.16 -26.07
C ASP A 254 4.27 -4.01 -26.26
N ASP A 255 3.17 -4.00 -25.51
CA ASP A 255 2.20 -2.89 -25.55
C ASP A 255 2.82 -1.66 -24.89
N ARG A 256 2.88 -0.56 -25.63
CA ARG A 256 3.49 0.70 -25.21
C ARG A 256 3.02 1.15 -23.83
N PHE A 257 1.75 0.97 -23.49
CA PHE A 257 1.23 1.41 -22.20
C PHE A 257 1.76 0.58 -21.03
N VAL A 258 1.99 -0.72 -21.23
CA VAL A 258 2.59 -1.61 -20.23
C VAL A 258 4.08 -1.31 -20.05
N VAL A 259 4.78 -1.09 -21.17
CA VAL A 259 6.21 -0.73 -21.17
C VAL A 259 6.43 0.61 -20.48
N ASP A 260 5.67 1.64 -20.85
CA ASP A 260 5.78 2.99 -20.29
C ASP A 260 5.52 2.95 -18.77
N TYR A 261 4.49 2.22 -18.32
CA TYR A 261 4.20 2.07 -16.89
C TYR A 261 5.34 1.34 -16.14
N LEU A 262 5.82 0.20 -16.66
CA LEU A 262 6.89 -0.57 -16.00
C LEU A 262 8.21 0.21 -15.96
N ALA A 263 8.48 1.02 -16.99
CA ALA A 263 9.63 1.92 -17.00
C ALA A 263 9.51 2.96 -15.88
N GLU A 264 8.45 3.76 -15.88
CA GLU A 264 8.29 4.91 -14.97
C GLU A 264 8.04 4.52 -13.50
N GLU A 265 7.21 3.49 -13.26
CA GLU A 265 6.79 3.13 -11.90
C GLU A 265 7.68 2.09 -11.22
N VAL A 266 8.44 1.31 -12.01
CA VAL A 266 9.26 0.20 -11.49
C VAL A 266 10.74 0.47 -11.74
N LEU A 267 11.18 0.55 -13.00
CA LEU A 267 12.60 0.55 -13.36
C LEU A 267 13.32 1.87 -13.08
N GLU A 268 12.72 3.02 -13.42
CA GLU A 268 13.35 4.34 -13.27
C GLU A 268 13.56 4.75 -11.81
N ARG A 269 12.84 4.10 -10.89
CA ARG A 269 12.96 4.33 -9.45
C ARG A 269 14.00 3.45 -8.77
N GLN A 270 14.63 2.52 -9.50
CA GLN A 270 15.62 1.61 -8.93
C GLN A 270 17.04 2.17 -9.03
N PRO A 271 17.90 1.86 -8.04
CA PRO A 271 19.34 1.96 -8.19
C PRO A 271 19.84 1.23 -9.45
N ASP A 272 20.93 1.72 -10.06
CA ASP A 272 21.45 1.20 -11.33
C ASP A 272 21.78 -0.31 -11.27
N ASP A 273 22.33 -0.78 -10.15
CA ASP A 273 22.68 -2.19 -9.94
C ASP A 273 21.44 -3.10 -9.86
N VAL A 274 20.38 -2.64 -9.22
CA VAL A 274 19.09 -3.33 -9.15
C VAL A 274 18.45 -3.38 -10.54
N ARG A 275 18.45 -2.25 -11.27
CA ARG A 275 17.90 -2.17 -12.63
C ARG A 275 18.62 -3.11 -13.59
N ASP A 276 19.95 -3.11 -13.56
CA ASP A 276 20.76 -3.97 -14.43
C ASP A 276 20.53 -5.44 -14.12
N PHE A 277 20.43 -5.81 -12.85
CA PHE A 277 20.09 -7.18 -12.43
C PHE A 277 18.72 -7.62 -12.96
N LEU A 278 17.69 -6.79 -12.83
CA LEU A 278 16.35 -7.08 -13.34
C LEU A 278 16.35 -7.27 -14.86
N LEU A 279 17.05 -6.40 -15.60
CA LEU A 279 17.16 -6.50 -17.06
C LEU A 279 17.89 -7.78 -17.49
N GLN A 280 19.02 -8.11 -16.85
CA GLN A 280 19.80 -9.31 -17.16
C GLN A 280 19.04 -10.60 -16.84
N THR A 281 18.25 -10.61 -15.76
CA THR A 281 17.53 -11.81 -15.31
C THR A 281 16.12 -11.94 -15.89
N SER A 282 15.61 -10.94 -16.63
CA SER A 282 14.27 -10.92 -17.23
C SER A 282 13.96 -12.09 -18.18
N ILE A 283 14.99 -12.74 -18.73
CA ILE A 283 14.85 -13.93 -19.58
C ILE A 283 14.54 -15.21 -18.79
N LEU A 284 14.62 -15.18 -17.46
CA LEU A 284 14.46 -16.34 -16.59
C LEU A 284 13.03 -16.45 -16.07
N GLY A 285 12.40 -17.61 -16.27
CA GLY A 285 11.08 -17.89 -15.67
C GLY A 285 11.12 -18.28 -14.18
N ARG A 286 12.30 -18.63 -13.65
CA ARG A 286 12.51 -18.93 -12.23
C ARG A 286 13.91 -18.45 -11.83
N LEU A 287 13.99 -17.78 -10.69
CA LEU A 287 15.24 -17.22 -10.19
C LEU A 287 15.78 -18.09 -9.05
N THR A 288 17.02 -18.54 -9.19
CA THR A 288 17.81 -19.12 -8.09
C THR A 288 19.12 -18.35 -8.02
N ALA A 289 19.68 -18.17 -6.82
CA ALA A 289 20.91 -17.38 -6.65
C ALA A 289 22.03 -17.83 -7.59
N SER A 290 22.27 -19.14 -7.70
CA SER A 290 23.28 -19.70 -8.59
C SER A 290 23.03 -19.46 -10.08
N LEU A 291 21.77 -19.44 -10.51
CA LEU A 291 21.41 -19.17 -11.90
C LEU A 291 21.57 -17.67 -12.22
N CYS A 292 21.14 -16.81 -11.31
CA CYS A 292 21.33 -15.37 -11.42
C CYS A 292 22.82 -15.01 -11.44
N ASP A 293 23.65 -15.65 -10.60
CA ASP A 293 25.10 -15.46 -10.61
C ASP A 293 25.71 -15.83 -11.98
N ALA A 294 25.26 -16.95 -12.56
CA ALA A 294 25.71 -17.39 -13.87
C ALA A 294 25.33 -16.43 -15.01
N VAL A 295 24.16 -15.80 -14.94
CA VAL A 295 23.66 -14.87 -15.97
C VAL A 295 24.25 -13.47 -15.82
N THR A 296 24.38 -12.99 -14.59
CA THR A 296 24.84 -11.63 -14.28
C THR A 296 26.36 -11.52 -14.19
N GLY A 297 27.06 -12.65 -14.04
CA GLY A 297 28.49 -12.68 -13.73
C GLY A 297 28.81 -12.24 -12.29
N SER A 298 27.80 -12.14 -11.43
CA SER A 298 27.93 -11.79 -10.01
C SER A 298 28.17 -13.03 -9.13
N THR A 299 28.46 -12.79 -7.85
CA THR A 299 28.51 -13.83 -6.79
C THR A 299 27.60 -13.50 -5.60
N SER A 300 26.83 -12.42 -5.70
CA SER A 300 25.99 -11.87 -4.62
C SER A 300 24.50 -11.90 -4.97
N SER A 301 24.07 -12.66 -5.99
CA SER A 301 22.67 -12.66 -6.43
C SER A 301 21.69 -13.10 -5.35
N LYS A 302 22.13 -13.88 -4.36
CA LYS A 302 21.29 -14.23 -3.20
C LYS A 302 20.83 -12.98 -2.43
N ALA A 303 21.76 -12.11 -2.05
CA ALA A 303 21.44 -10.89 -1.30
C ALA A 303 20.59 -9.93 -2.15
N MET A 304 20.83 -9.89 -3.46
CA MET A 304 20.00 -9.13 -4.40
C MET A 304 18.56 -9.67 -4.42
N LEU A 305 18.36 -10.99 -4.58
CA LEU A 305 17.03 -11.60 -4.57
C LEU A 305 16.28 -11.35 -3.25
N GLU A 306 16.95 -11.47 -2.10
CA GLU A 306 16.36 -11.13 -0.78
C GLU A 306 16.02 -9.64 -0.65
N SER A 307 16.75 -8.76 -1.35
CA SER A 307 16.44 -7.33 -1.41
C SER A 307 15.23 -7.05 -2.30
N LEU A 308 15.18 -7.67 -3.49
CA LEU A 308 14.05 -7.57 -4.42
C LEU A 308 12.75 -8.07 -3.80
N GLU A 309 12.81 -9.19 -3.07
CA GLU A 309 11.67 -9.73 -2.32
C GLU A 309 11.15 -8.70 -1.29
N ARG A 310 12.03 -8.18 -0.43
CA ARG A 310 11.66 -7.18 0.58
C ARG A 310 11.12 -5.88 -0.02
N ALA A 311 11.61 -5.51 -1.20
CA ALA A 311 11.17 -4.34 -1.94
C ALA A 311 9.89 -4.60 -2.76
N ASN A 312 9.35 -5.83 -2.77
CA ASN A 312 8.28 -6.27 -3.67
C ASN A 312 8.55 -5.93 -5.15
N LEU A 313 9.76 -6.19 -5.65
CA LEU A 313 10.11 -5.93 -7.06
C LEU A 313 9.80 -7.15 -7.94
N PHE A 314 8.52 -7.55 -7.98
CA PHE A 314 7.99 -8.62 -8.84
C PHE A 314 8.67 -10.00 -8.69
N VAL A 315 9.37 -10.25 -7.58
CA VAL A 315 9.87 -11.58 -7.23
C VAL A 315 8.96 -12.20 -6.18
N VAL A 316 8.60 -13.47 -6.36
CA VAL A 316 7.80 -14.26 -5.41
C VAL A 316 8.63 -15.47 -4.96
N PRO A 317 8.84 -15.68 -3.65
CA PRO A 317 9.52 -16.87 -3.15
C PRO A 317 8.67 -18.12 -3.44
N LEU A 318 9.34 -19.20 -3.86
CA LEU A 318 8.73 -20.51 -4.16
C LEU A 318 8.93 -21.50 -3.02
#